data_AF-A0A7S2PY84-F1
#
_entry.id   AF-A0A7S2PY84-F1
#
_cell.length_a   1.000
_cell.length_b   1.000
_cell.length_c   1.000
_cell.angle_alpha   90.00
_cell.angle_beta   90.00
_cell.angle_gamma   90.00
#
_symmetry.space_group_name_H-M   'P 1'
#
loop_
_entity.id
_entity.type
_entity.pdbx_description
1 polymer ?
#
loop_
_entity_poly.entity_id
_entity_poly.type
_entity_poly.pdbx_seq_one_letter_code
_entity_poly.pdbx_strand_id
1 'polypeptide(L)'
;MLLARTRVGVQLDSDMFVAPGVDAMFDTTEREVTKEYAMPILPVHFLDRAPKDTGAYWERYCPKGQCKWQTARWGHAHPTWTYWALPWIGRWLRRNFRDEVLPLKEGGSMAALRITDIPEDEDLLNVGTWEEGGKKQWCKIDVPGPEDFSALLRSPQTDHCSKGSCGDIGSDRRWHPSGAAKIFYTAHHAVEPATTKRLVQELADKHRAGRLPPPIMFKGRFFKTGDELRQAFPSITCII
;
A
#
# COMPACT_ATOMS: atom_id res chain seq x y z
N MET A 1 29.81 8.14 3.72
CA MET A 1 29.00 8.82 2.68
C MET A 1 28.66 7.80 1.61
N LEU A 2 27.46 7.20 1.66
CA LEU A 2 26.99 6.31 0.59
C LEU A 2 26.43 7.19 -0.54
N LEU A 3 27.21 7.38 -1.60
CA LEU A 3 26.73 7.99 -2.85
C LEU A 3 25.92 6.95 -3.63
N ALA A 4 24.73 6.60 -3.12
CA ALA A 4 23.77 5.83 -3.89
C ALA A 4 22.93 6.80 -4.74
N ARG A 5 22.90 6.60 -6.06
CA ARG A 5 21.99 7.30 -6.97
C ARG A 5 20.78 6.40 -7.21
N THR A 6 19.79 6.50 -6.34
CA THR A 6 18.54 5.72 -6.46
C THR A 6 17.65 6.34 -7.51
N ARG A 7 17.33 5.64 -8.61
CA ARG A 7 16.29 6.10 -9.55
C ARG A 7 14.90 5.75 -9.04
N VAL A 8 14.73 4.49 -8.65
CA VAL A 8 13.55 3.91 -8.01
C VAL A 8 14.01 3.03 -6.85
N GLY A 9 13.31 3.11 -5.72
CA GLY A 9 13.43 2.22 -4.59
C GLY A 9 12.09 1.53 -4.32
N VAL A 10 12.16 0.23 -4.06
CA VAL A 10 11.03 -0.59 -3.60
C VAL A 10 11.44 -1.16 -2.25
N GLN A 11 10.72 -0.81 -1.19
CA GLN A 11 10.92 -1.43 0.12
C GLN A 11 10.08 -2.70 0.23
N LEU A 12 10.73 -3.76 0.67
CA LEU A 12 10.13 -5.03 1.02
C LEU A 12 10.58 -5.38 2.44
N ASP A 13 9.67 -5.87 3.27
CA ASP A 13 10.02 -6.32 4.61
C ASP A 13 10.71 -7.70 4.55
N SER A 14 11.43 -8.03 5.62
CA SER A 14 12.15 -9.31 5.73
C SER A 14 11.23 -10.53 5.76
N ASP A 15 9.97 -10.34 6.14
CA ASP A 15 8.93 -11.35 6.14
C ASP A 15 8.00 -11.26 4.92
N MET A 16 8.42 -10.57 3.86
CA MET A 16 7.70 -10.60 2.59
C MET A 16 8.24 -11.68 1.66
N PHE A 17 7.35 -12.29 0.88
CA PHE A 17 7.73 -13.05 -0.28
C PHE A 17 7.32 -12.33 -1.56
N VAL A 18 8.09 -12.57 -2.62
CA VAL A 18 7.96 -11.89 -3.92
C VAL A 18 7.43 -12.87 -4.98
N ALA A 19 6.45 -12.43 -5.76
CA ALA A 19 5.85 -13.18 -6.85
C ALA A 19 6.27 -12.64 -8.23
N PRO A 20 6.08 -13.42 -9.31
CA PRO A 20 6.30 -12.93 -10.68
C PRO A 20 5.47 -11.67 -10.97
N GLY A 21 6.08 -10.68 -11.64
CA GLY A 21 5.44 -9.41 -12.01
C GLY A 21 5.66 -8.27 -11.02
N VAL A 22 6.34 -8.50 -9.88
CA VAL A 22 6.70 -7.44 -8.92
C VAL A 22 7.47 -6.28 -9.56
N ASP A 23 8.17 -6.54 -10.65
CA ASP A 23 8.95 -5.57 -11.41
C ASP A 23 8.07 -4.49 -12.05
N ALA A 24 6.77 -4.76 -12.27
CA ALA A 24 5.82 -3.73 -12.68
C ALA A 24 5.71 -2.57 -11.66
N MET A 25 6.11 -2.78 -10.40
CA MET A 25 6.18 -1.73 -9.40
C MET A 25 7.20 -0.65 -9.77
N PHE A 26 8.28 -0.98 -10.50
CA PHE A 26 9.25 0.03 -10.94
C PHE A 26 8.60 1.05 -11.87
N ASP A 27 7.89 0.59 -12.91
CA ASP A 27 7.24 1.45 -13.90
C ASP A 27 6.11 2.28 -13.29
N THR A 28 5.28 1.68 -12.43
CA THR A 28 4.25 2.41 -11.69
C THR A 28 4.90 3.47 -10.79
N THR A 29 5.99 3.15 -10.09
CA THR A 29 6.67 4.11 -9.21
C THR A 29 7.26 5.28 -10.00
N GLU A 30 7.90 5.03 -11.15
CA GLU A 30 8.45 6.09 -12.01
C GLU A 30 7.37 7.03 -12.55
N ARG A 31 6.23 6.46 -12.97
CA ARG A 31 5.10 7.24 -13.49
C ARG A 31 4.49 8.15 -12.43
N GLU A 32 4.45 7.67 -11.20
CA GLU A 32 3.56 8.25 -10.19
C GLU A 32 4.27 9.12 -9.16
N VAL A 33 5.53 8.82 -8.86
CA VAL A 33 6.34 9.62 -7.93
C VAL A 33 7.19 10.57 -8.77
N THR A 34 6.64 11.75 -9.03
CA THR A 34 7.24 12.78 -9.87
C THR A 34 7.70 13.98 -9.05
N LYS A 35 8.25 15.00 -9.70
CA LYS A 35 8.58 16.26 -9.04
C LYS A 35 7.34 16.95 -8.46
N GLU A 36 6.21 16.86 -9.15
CA GLU A 36 4.92 17.45 -8.78
C GLU A 36 4.21 16.66 -7.68
N TYR A 37 4.52 15.36 -7.55
CA TYR A 37 4.04 14.48 -6.48
C TYR A 37 5.22 13.72 -5.85
N ALA A 38 6.03 14.45 -5.09
CA ALA A 38 7.29 13.98 -4.49
C ALA A 38 7.07 13.20 -3.17
N MET A 39 6.10 12.29 -3.14
CA MET A 39 5.75 11.44 -1.99
C MET A 39 5.79 9.97 -2.39
N PRO A 40 6.15 9.05 -1.48
CA PRO A 40 6.14 7.62 -1.78
C PRO A 40 4.73 7.12 -2.08
N ILE A 41 4.66 6.00 -2.79
CA ILE A 41 3.46 5.18 -2.89
C ILE A 41 3.32 4.41 -1.59
N LEU A 42 2.19 4.57 -0.90
CA LEU A 42 1.79 3.78 0.26
C LEU A 42 0.55 2.97 -0.12
N PRO A 43 0.69 1.66 -0.43
CA PRO A 43 -0.43 0.80 -0.82
C PRO A 43 -1.52 0.79 0.24
N VAL A 44 -2.78 0.61 -0.16
CA VAL A 44 -3.91 0.40 0.76
C VAL A 44 -3.54 -0.60 1.87
N HIS A 45 -3.65 -0.24 3.16
CA HIS A 45 -3.62 -1.24 4.23
C HIS A 45 -4.89 -2.12 4.21
N PHE A 46 -4.84 -3.40 4.60
CA PHE A 46 -6.02 -4.27 4.58
C PHE A 46 -6.95 -4.06 5.78
N LEU A 47 -6.40 -3.68 6.93
CA LEU A 47 -7.16 -3.24 8.11
C LEU A 47 -7.80 -1.86 7.87
N ASP A 48 -8.91 -1.63 8.56
CA ASP A 48 -9.59 -0.34 8.63
C ASP A 48 -9.10 0.46 9.84
N ARG A 49 -8.43 1.58 9.58
CA ARG A 49 -8.19 2.63 10.59
C ARG A 49 -9.29 3.67 10.46
N ALA A 50 -10.09 3.82 11.51
CA ALA A 50 -11.34 4.58 11.51
C ALA A 50 -11.46 5.44 12.78
N PRO A 51 -12.52 6.26 12.92
CA PRO A 51 -12.79 7.05 14.13
C PRO A 51 -12.74 6.30 15.47
N LYS A 52 -12.80 4.97 15.45
CA LYS A 52 -12.67 4.09 16.62
C LYS A 52 -11.24 3.94 17.14
N ASP A 53 -10.25 4.19 16.29
CA ASP A 53 -8.83 4.09 16.65
C ASP A 53 -8.44 5.23 17.61
N THR A 54 -7.52 4.96 18.52
CA THR A 54 -7.11 5.88 19.59
C THR A 54 -5.61 6.18 19.50
N GLY A 55 -5.19 7.33 20.05
CA GLY A 55 -3.80 7.77 20.05
C GLY A 55 -3.68 9.26 19.77
N ALA A 56 -2.63 9.90 20.32
CA ALA A 56 -2.42 11.34 20.18
C ALA A 56 -2.32 11.78 18.71
N TYR A 57 -1.67 10.96 17.87
CA TYR A 57 -1.60 11.22 16.44
C TYR A 57 -2.96 11.10 15.76
N TRP A 58 -3.81 10.13 16.15
CA TRP A 58 -5.12 9.93 15.53
C TRP A 58 -6.08 11.09 15.83
N GLU A 59 -6.15 11.50 17.09
CA GLU A 59 -6.99 12.65 17.51
C GLU A 59 -6.62 13.94 16.78
N ARG A 60 -5.34 14.13 16.43
CA ARG A 60 -4.86 15.26 15.63
C ARG A 60 -5.50 15.31 14.24
N TYR A 61 -5.71 14.17 13.56
CA TYR A 61 -6.27 14.14 12.19
C TYR A 61 -7.76 13.80 12.13
N CYS A 62 -8.31 13.23 13.21
CA CYS A 62 -9.69 12.81 13.32
C CYS A 62 -10.33 13.20 14.67
N PRO A 63 -10.39 14.50 15.01
CA PRO A 63 -10.94 14.94 16.29
C PRO A 63 -12.43 14.61 16.35
N LYS A 64 -12.87 13.98 17.44
CA LYS A 64 -14.28 13.61 17.64
C LYS A 64 -14.86 12.79 16.46
N GLY A 65 -14.01 12.00 15.80
CA GLY A 65 -14.38 11.19 14.64
C GLY A 65 -14.52 11.95 13.32
N GLN A 66 -14.24 13.26 13.29
CA GLN A 66 -14.23 14.04 12.05
C GLN A 66 -12.85 13.97 11.38
N CYS A 67 -12.62 12.90 10.61
CA CYS A 67 -11.34 12.62 9.95
C CYS A 67 -11.05 13.50 8.72
N LYS A 68 -11.32 14.81 8.79
CA LYS A 68 -11.23 15.74 7.65
C LYS A 68 -9.81 16.12 7.25
N TRP A 69 -8.83 15.88 8.12
CA TRP A 69 -7.42 16.21 7.86
C TRP A 69 -6.58 15.02 7.39
N GLN A 70 -7.20 13.86 7.25
CA GLN A 70 -6.61 12.75 6.53
C GLN A 70 -6.78 13.04 5.04
N THR A 71 -5.72 13.50 4.40
CA THR A 71 -5.77 13.89 2.97
C THR A 71 -5.67 12.69 2.03
N ALA A 72 -5.28 11.53 2.55
CA ALA A 72 -5.27 10.26 1.87
C ALA A 72 -5.69 9.12 2.81
N ARG A 73 -6.05 7.96 2.25
CA ARG A 73 -6.30 6.76 3.02
C ARG A 73 -5.05 6.30 3.74
N TRP A 74 -5.26 5.66 4.87
CA TRP A 74 -4.25 4.88 5.56
C TRP A 74 -3.60 3.82 4.64
N GLY A 75 -2.29 3.87 4.48
CA GLY A 75 -1.48 2.94 3.69
C GLY A 75 -0.61 2.02 4.56
N HIS A 76 -0.11 0.95 3.94
CA HIS A 76 0.83 -0.01 4.53
C HIS A 76 2.27 0.55 4.49
N ALA A 77 3.12 0.17 5.45
CA ALA A 77 4.53 0.56 5.55
C ALA A 77 5.48 -0.11 4.52
N HIS A 78 5.04 -0.30 3.27
CA HIS A 78 5.90 -0.78 2.16
C HIS A 78 6.05 0.30 1.09
N PRO A 79 6.74 1.41 1.41
CA PRO A 79 6.84 2.51 0.47
C PRO A 79 7.58 2.08 -0.79
N THR A 80 7.12 2.58 -1.92
CA THR A 80 7.93 2.62 -3.15
C THR A 80 8.10 4.07 -3.58
N TRP A 81 9.28 4.42 -4.09
CA TRP A 81 9.64 5.81 -4.34
C TRP A 81 10.62 5.98 -5.49
N THR A 82 10.61 7.15 -6.12
CA THR A 82 11.73 7.62 -6.96
C THR A 82 12.64 8.55 -6.16
N TYR A 83 13.73 9.01 -6.78
CA TYR A 83 14.57 10.05 -6.19
C TYR A 83 13.80 11.33 -5.81
N TRP A 84 12.67 11.60 -6.46
CA TRP A 84 11.85 12.77 -6.17
C TRP A 84 11.34 12.79 -4.73
N ALA A 85 11.04 11.62 -4.15
CA ALA A 85 10.57 11.52 -2.77
C ALA A 85 11.69 11.43 -1.72
N LEU A 86 12.97 11.41 -2.12
CA LEU A 86 14.09 11.37 -1.15
C LEU A 86 14.08 12.56 -0.16
N PRO A 87 13.77 13.81 -0.57
CA PRO A 87 13.61 14.90 0.39
C PRO A 87 12.48 14.68 1.39
N TRP A 88 11.37 14.07 0.97
CA TRP A 88 10.27 13.69 1.86
C TRP A 88 10.74 12.63 2.86
N ILE A 89 11.33 11.53 2.37
CA ILE A 89 11.82 10.42 3.20
C ILE A 89 12.86 10.94 4.21
N GLY A 90 13.84 11.70 3.74
CA GLY A 90 14.89 12.27 4.58
C GLY A 90 14.35 13.23 5.65
N ARG A 91 13.31 14.01 5.33
CA ARG A 91 12.67 14.92 6.28
C ARG A 91 11.97 14.16 7.41
N TRP A 92 11.19 13.14 7.08
CA TRP A 92 10.43 12.37 8.06
C TRP A 92 11.32 11.46 8.92
N LEU A 93 12.35 10.84 8.32
CA LEU A 93 13.38 10.14 9.08
C LEU A 93 14.13 11.08 10.03
N ARG A 94 14.54 12.26 9.54
CA ARG A 94 15.20 13.27 10.39
C ARG A 94 14.31 13.70 11.55
N ARG A 95 13.03 13.97 11.27
CA ARG A 95 12.02 14.32 12.29
C ARG A 95 11.92 13.26 13.37
N ASN A 96 11.92 11.98 12.99
CA ASN A 96 11.91 10.87 13.91
C ASN A 96 13.19 10.78 14.75
N PHE A 97 14.36 10.79 14.11
CA PHE A 97 15.64 10.69 14.81
C PHE A 97 15.95 11.87 15.75
N ARG A 98 15.40 13.05 15.44
CA ARG A 98 15.54 14.24 16.27
C ARG A 98 14.39 14.45 17.24
N ASP A 99 13.39 13.58 17.19
CA ASP A 99 12.19 13.70 18.01
C ASP A 99 11.58 15.12 17.92
N GLU A 100 11.39 15.57 16.69
CA GLU A 100 10.81 16.89 16.42
C GLU A 100 9.36 16.94 16.89
N VAL A 101 8.83 18.16 17.10
CA VAL A 101 7.42 18.37 17.41
C VAL A 101 6.75 19.01 16.20
N LEU A 102 5.69 18.36 15.68
CA LEU A 102 4.80 18.97 14.71
C LEU A 102 4.01 20.09 15.40
N PRO A 103 3.99 21.32 14.84
CA PRO A 103 3.34 22.44 15.47
C PRO A 103 1.82 22.31 15.46
N LEU A 104 1.17 23.15 16.25
CA LEU A 104 -0.27 23.41 16.15
C LEU A 104 -0.63 23.87 14.72
N LYS A 105 -1.75 23.37 14.18
CA LYS A 105 -2.27 23.72 12.85
C LYS A 105 -3.78 24.01 12.91
N GLU A 106 -4.33 24.54 11.81
CA GLU A 106 -5.77 24.72 11.61
C GLU A 106 -6.44 25.56 12.71
N GLY A 107 -5.83 26.71 13.07
CA GLY A 107 -6.36 27.57 14.13
C GLY A 107 -6.34 26.93 15.52
N GLY A 108 -5.49 25.92 15.74
CA GLY A 108 -5.34 25.22 17.02
C GLY A 108 -6.16 23.94 17.13
N SER A 109 -6.97 23.60 16.13
CA SER A 109 -7.77 22.37 16.17
C SER A 109 -6.95 21.10 15.93
N MET A 110 -5.74 21.21 15.36
CA MET A 110 -4.76 20.13 15.29
C MET A 110 -3.69 20.36 16.37
N ALA A 111 -3.79 19.61 17.48
CA ALA A 111 -2.89 19.69 18.62
C ALA A 111 -1.45 19.32 18.25
N ALA A 112 -0.44 19.97 18.83
CA ALA A 112 0.96 19.66 18.59
C ALA A 112 1.25 18.17 18.86
N LEU A 113 2.12 17.57 18.05
CA LEU A 113 2.40 16.13 18.11
C LEU A 113 3.91 15.92 18.11
N ARG A 114 4.42 15.33 19.18
CA ARG A 114 5.81 14.87 19.23
C ARG A 114 5.95 13.64 18.34
N ILE A 115 7.00 13.60 17.53
CA ILE A 115 7.14 12.52 16.53
C ILE A 115 7.29 11.15 17.19
N THR A 116 7.96 11.04 18.34
CA THR A 116 8.06 9.76 19.06
C THR A 116 6.77 9.29 19.72
N ASP A 117 5.70 10.09 19.73
CA ASP A 117 4.37 9.66 20.19
C ASP A 117 3.60 8.91 19.08
N ILE A 118 4.21 8.75 17.91
CA ILE A 118 3.73 7.95 16.78
C ILE A 118 4.35 6.54 16.91
N PRO A 119 3.56 5.48 17.19
CA PRO A 119 4.10 4.23 17.69
C PRO A 119 4.76 3.33 16.62
N GLU A 120 4.35 3.44 15.35
CA GLU A 120 4.86 2.60 14.26
C GLU A 120 5.39 3.44 13.07
N ASP A 121 6.27 2.84 12.27
CA ASP A 121 6.74 3.43 11.02
C ASP A 121 5.61 3.61 10.00
N GLU A 122 4.65 2.69 9.96
CA GLU A 122 3.39 2.83 9.22
C GLU A 122 2.66 4.11 9.61
N ASP A 123 2.46 4.33 10.91
CA ASP A 123 1.77 5.53 11.39
C ASP A 123 2.55 6.79 11.00
N LEU A 124 3.88 6.76 11.10
CA LEU A 124 4.75 7.88 10.73
C LEU A 124 4.68 8.22 9.24
N LEU A 125 4.68 7.22 8.37
CA LEU A 125 4.57 7.41 6.92
C LEU A 125 3.21 8.01 6.54
N ASN A 126 2.13 7.54 7.19
CA ASN A 126 0.78 8.06 6.98
C ASN A 126 0.63 9.49 7.49
N VAL A 127 1.08 9.77 8.71
CA VAL A 127 1.16 11.12 9.28
C VAL A 127 1.95 12.04 8.35
N GLY A 128 3.09 11.57 7.84
CA GLY A 128 3.91 12.35 6.94
C GLY A 128 3.25 12.67 5.61
N THR A 129 2.46 11.74 5.10
CA THR A 129 1.68 11.91 3.88
C THR A 129 0.59 12.95 4.09
N TRP A 130 -0.12 12.90 5.22
CA TRP A 130 -1.17 13.89 5.53
C TRP A 130 -0.62 15.29 5.78
N GLU A 131 0.48 15.39 6.52
CA GLU A 131 1.13 16.66 6.86
C GLU A 131 1.69 17.40 5.64
N GLU A 132 2.03 16.66 4.57
CA GLU A 132 2.49 17.20 3.29
C GLU A 132 1.39 17.21 2.21
N GLY A 133 0.13 16.91 2.58
CA GLY A 133 -1.03 17.05 1.71
C GLY A 133 -1.08 16.02 0.57
N GLY A 134 -0.60 14.80 0.80
CA GLY A 134 -0.71 13.68 -0.11
C GLY A 134 -2.16 13.30 -0.39
N LYS A 135 -2.47 12.97 -1.65
CA LYS A 135 -3.85 12.79 -2.14
C LYS A 135 -4.06 11.52 -2.97
N LYS A 136 -2.99 10.92 -3.50
CA LYS A 136 -3.09 9.72 -4.33
C LYS A 136 -3.48 8.52 -3.46
N GLN A 137 -4.41 7.71 -3.95
CA GLN A 137 -4.88 6.49 -3.32
C GLN A 137 -4.36 5.31 -4.13
N TRP A 138 -3.65 4.38 -3.51
CA TRP A 138 -3.01 3.26 -4.20
C TRP A 138 -3.78 1.98 -3.95
N CYS A 139 -3.92 1.12 -4.97
CA CYS A 139 -4.48 -0.20 -4.71
C CYS A 139 -3.53 -1.01 -3.82
N LYS A 140 -3.97 -2.17 -3.34
CA LYS A 140 -3.14 -3.02 -2.51
C LYS A 140 -2.13 -3.74 -3.41
N ILE A 141 -0.86 -3.31 -3.36
CA ILE A 141 0.25 -3.82 -4.18
C ILE A 141 0.84 -5.14 -3.62
N ASP A 142 0.26 -5.63 -2.52
CA ASP A 142 0.61 -6.85 -1.83
C ASP A 142 -0.66 -7.61 -1.41
N VAL A 143 -0.54 -8.77 -0.79
CA VAL A 143 -1.65 -9.40 -0.06
C VAL A 143 -1.26 -9.61 1.41
N PRO A 144 -2.24 -9.61 2.34
CA PRO A 144 -1.97 -9.72 3.77
C PRO A 144 -1.11 -10.93 4.19
N GLY A 145 -1.28 -12.08 3.54
CA GLY A 145 -0.54 -13.28 3.87
C GLY A 145 -0.32 -14.20 2.67
N PRO A 146 0.64 -15.15 2.73
CA PRO A 146 0.89 -16.04 1.61
C PRO A 146 -0.29 -16.93 1.23
N GLU A 147 -1.15 -17.27 2.18
CA GLU A 147 -2.36 -18.03 1.95
C GLU A 147 -3.33 -17.34 0.97
N ASP A 148 -3.34 -16.02 0.89
CA ASP A 148 -4.15 -15.27 -0.08
C ASP A 148 -3.79 -15.62 -1.53
N PHE A 149 -2.54 -15.99 -1.80
CA PHE A 149 -2.13 -16.46 -3.13
C PHE A 149 -2.82 -17.77 -3.53
N SER A 150 -3.42 -18.51 -2.60
CA SER A 150 -4.26 -19.66 -2.94
C SER A 150 -5.41 -19.27 -3.87
N ALA A 151 -5.93 -18.05 -3.76
CA ALA A 151 -6.95 -17.51 -4.65
C ALA A 151 -6.47 -17.45 -6.11
N LEU A 152 -5.25 -16.92 -6.31
CA LEU A 152 -4.58 -16.86 -7.62
C LEU A 152 -4.23 -18.27 -8.12
N LEU A 153 -3.64 -19.10 -7.26
CA LEU A 153 -3.14 -20.44 -7.62
C LEU A 153 -4.26 -21.44 -7.93
N ARG A 154 -5.38 -21.37 -7.21
CA ARG A 154 -6.56 -22.24 -7.45
C ARG A 154 -7.49 -21.69 -8.52
N SER A 155 -7.28 -20.47 -9.00
CA SER A 155 -8.08 -19.96 -10.09
C SER A 155 -7.90 -20.88 -11.31
N PRO A 156 -9.01 -21.30 -11.95
CA PRO A 156 -8.89 -21.87 -13.29
C PRO A 156 -8.19 -20.86 -14.20
N GLN A 157 -7.69 -21.28 -15.37
CA GLN A 157 -7.11 -20.40 -16.38
C GLN A 157 -8.14 -19.45 -17.03
N THR A 158 -9.22 -19.13 -16.32
CA THR A 158 -10.21 -18.13 -16.68
C THR A 158 -9.86 -16.79 -16.01
N ASP A 159 -10.55 -15.74 -16.43
CA ASP A 159 -10.49 -14.42 -15.80
C ASP A 159 -11.28 -14.34 -14.49
N HIS A 160 -11.77 -15.47 -13.97
CA HIS A 160 -12.66 -15.54 -12.82
C HIS A 160 -12.12 -16.47 -11.74
N CYS A 161 -12.19 -16.00 -10.51
CA CYS A 161 -11.81 -16.79 -9.36
C CYS A 161 -12.86 -17.85 -8.97
N SER A 162 -12.39 -18.93 -8.33
CA SER A 162 -13.24 -19.92 -7.68
C SER A 162 -13.99 -19.33 -6.47
N LYS A 163 -15.25 -19.76 -6.27
CA LYS A 163 -16.13 -19.26 -5.20
C LYS A 163 -15.45 -19.33 -3.83
N GLY A 164 -15.51 -18.24 -3.07
CA GLY A 164 -15.15 -18.19 -1.64
C GLY A 164 -13.72 -17.72 -1.29
N SER A 165 -12.84 -17.48 -2.28
CA SER A 165 -11.46 -17.07 -2.01
C SER A 165 -11.07 -15.67 -2.52
N CYS A 166 -12.00 -14.93 -3.14
CA CYS A 166 -11.68 -13.72 -3.93
C CYS A 166 -12.45 -12.47 -3.53
N GLY A 167 -12.30 -12.07 -2.27
CA GLY A 167 -12.77 -10.77 -1.80
C GLY A 167 -11.81 -9.63 -2.16
N ASP A 168 -12.38 -8.48 -2.53
CA ASP A 168 -11.69 -7.19 -2.55
C ASP A 168 -11.49 -6.62 -1.14
N ILE A 169 -10.69 -5.57 -1.01
CA ILE A 169 -10.52 -4.88 0.27
C ILE A 169 -11.68 -3.90 0.47
N GLY A 170 -12.64 -4.31 1.30
CA GLY A 170 -13.86 -3.54 1.60
C GLY A 170 -13.84 -2.81 2.95
N SER A 171 -12.68 -2.74 3.60
CA SER A 171 -12.54 -2.30 5.00
C SER A 171 -12.72 -0.79 5.19
N ASP A 172 -12.46 0.05 4.19
CA ASP A 172 -12.64 1.51 4.27
C ASP A 172 -13.50 2.06 3.11
N ARG A 173 -14.81 2.18 3.36
CA ARG A 173 -15.78 2.68 2.37
C ARG A 173 -15.70 4.19 2.14
N ARG A 174 -15.02 4.96 3.01
CA ARG A 174 -14.86 6.41 2.83
C ARG A 174 -13.97 6.70 1.63
N TRP A 175 -12.88 5.95 1.46
CA TRP A 175 -11.93 6.13 0.34
C TRP A 175 -12.21 5.19 -0.83
N HIS A 176 -12.69 3.98 -0.54
CA HIS A 176 -12.99 2.97 -1.54
C HIS A 176 -14.41 2.41 -1.34
N PRO A 177 -15.47 3.17 -1.68
CA PRO A 177 -16.85 2.74 -1.46
C PRO A 177 -17.21 1.43 -2.19
N SER A 178 -16.53 1.16 -3.31
CA SER A 178 -16.65 -0.09 -4.07
C SER A 178 -15.58 -1.13 -3.72
N GLY A 179 -14.69 -0.83 -2.77
CA GLY A 179 -13.51 -1.60 -2.41
C GLY A 179 -12.27 -1.30 -3.25
N ALA A 180 -11.11 -1.79 -2.81
CA ALA A 180 -9.84 -1.66 -3.52
C ALA A 180 -9.37 -3.02 -4.09
N ALA A 181 -8.69 -2.97 -5.25
CA ALA A 181 -8.12 -4.15 -5.87
C ALA A 181 -6.94 -4.70 -5.07
N LYS A 182 -6.78 -6.03 -5.09
CA LYS A 182 -5.60 -6.75 -4.60
C LYS A 182 -4.68 -7.03 -5.77
N ILE A 183 -3.37 -6.88 -5.55
CA ILE A 183 -2.35 -7.16 -6.57
C ILE A 183 -1.38 -8.18 -5.98
N PHE A 184 -1.27 -9.31 -6.66
CA PHE A 184 -0.49 -10.47 -6.22
C PHE A 184 0.99 -10.34 -6.61
N TYR A 185 1.65 -9.24 -6.22
CA TYR A 185 3.10 -9.05 -6.44
C TYR A 185 3.94 -9.49 -5.25
N THR A 186 3.43 -9.30 -4.05
CA THR A 186 4.08 -9.71 -2.81
C THR A 186 3.02 -10.19 -1.83
N ALA A 187 3.40 -10.96 -0.82
CA ALA A 187 2.60 -11.08 0.39
C ALA A 187 3.42 -10.72 1.62
N HIS A 188 2.73 -10.14 2.59
CA HIS A 188 3.27 -9.91 3.91
C HIS A 188 3.23 -11.20 4.76
N HIS A 189 3.83 -11.16 5.94
CA HIS A 189 3.77 -12.21 6.95
C HIS A 189 4.12 -13.63 6.47
N ALA A 190 5.08 -13.74 5.55
CA ALA A 190 5.60 -14.99 5.00
C ALA A 190 6.58 -15.73 5.93
N VAL A 191 6.25 -15.78 7.22
CA VAL A 191 7.13 -16.26 8.30
C VAL A 191 7.24 -17.79 8.38
N GLU A 192 6.38 -18.54 7.68
CA GLU A 192 6.34 -20.01 7.67
C GLU A 192 7.12 -20.60 6.49
N PRO A 193 8.39 -21.03 6.65
CA PRO A 193 9.27 -21.29 5.50
C PRO A 193 8.80 -22.44 4.61
N ALA A 194 8.19 -23.47 5.18
CA ALA A 194 7.66 -24.60 4.42
C ALA A 194 6.48 -24.20 3.54
N THR A 195 5.58 -23.36 4.07
CA THR A 195 4.43 -22.82 3.33
C THR A 195 4.90 -21.88 2.23
N THR A 196 5.80 -20.94 2.56
CA THR A 196 6.38 -20.00 1.60
C THR A 196 7.10 -20.73 0.47
N LYS A 197 7.95 -21.71 0.78
CA LYS A 197 8.66 -22.51 -0.24
C LYS A 197 7.71 -23.22 -1.20
N ARG A 198 6.64 -23.84 -0.68
CA ARG A 198 5.64 -24.54 -1.49
C ARG A 198 4.95 -23.56 -2.46
N LEU A 199 4.51 -22.40 -1.96
CA LEU A 199 3.81 -21.39 -2.76
C LEU A 199 4.73 -20.79 -3.84
N VAL A 200 5.97 -20.46 -3.49
CA VAL A 200 6.97 -19.97 -4.45
C VAL A 200 7.22 -20.99 -5.55
N GLN A 201 7.36 -22.26 -5.21
CA GLN A 201 7.54 -23.32 -6.20
C GLN A 201 6.31 -23.44 -7.13
N GLU A 202 5.10 -23.43 -6.58
CA GLU A 202 3.87 -23.54 -7.38
C GLU A 202 3.67 -22.33 -8.30
N LEU A 203 3.97 -21.12 -7.81
CA LEU A 203 3.98 -19.89 -8.62
C LEU A 203 4.96 -20.00 -9.78
N ALA A 204 6.18 -20.45 -9.51
CA ALA A 204 7.20 -20.61 -10.53
C ALA A 204 6.80 -21.66 -11.58
N ASP A 205 6.22 -22.79 -11.16
CA ASP A 205 5.74 -23.85 -12.05
C ASP A 205 4.59 -23.39 -12.95
N LYS A 206 3.60 -22.68 -12.39
CA LYS A 206 2.49 -22.12 -13.17
C LYS A 206 2.93 -20.99 -14.09
N HIS A 207 3.84 -20.13 -13.64
CA HIS A 207 4.39 -19.05 -14.46
C HIS A 207 5.12 -19.60 -15.67
N ARG A 208 6.05 -20.56 -15.48
CA ARG A 208 6.77 -21.24 -16.57
C ARG A 208 5.84 -21.93 -17.56
N ALA A 209 4.74 -22.51 -17.07
CA ALA A 209 3.77 -23.18 -17.91
C ALA A 209 2.76 -22.23 -18.59
N GLY A 210 2.85 -20.91 -18.39
CA GLY A 210 1.89 -19.93 -18.93
C GLY A 210 0.49 -20.07 -18.33
N ARG A 211 0.37 -20.61 -17.12
CA ARG A 211 -0.90 -20.94 -16.44
C ARG A 211 -1.19 -20.06 -15.24
N LEU A 212 -0.33 -19.10 -14.94
CA LEU A 212 -0.55 -18.15 -13.86
C LEU A 212 -1.58 -17.10 -14.33
N PRO A 213 -2.69 -16.88 -13.61
CA PRO A 213 -3.62 -15.83 -13.96
C PRO A 213 -2.98 -14.44 -13.86
N PRO A 214 -3.61 -13.41 -14.44
CA PRO A 214 -3.18 -12.03 -14.26
C PRO A 214 -3.11 -11.61 -12.77
N PRO A 215 -2.22 -10.70 -12.39
CA PRO A 215 -1.89 -10.43 -10.99
C PRO A 215 -2.87 -9.47 -10.28
N ILE A 216 -3.72 -8.76 -11.01
CA ILE A 216 -4.64 -7.77 -10.42
C ILE A 216 -6.00 -8.43 -10.25
N MET A 217 -6.57 -8.42 -9.05
CA MET A 217 -7.87 -8.98 -8.77
C MET A 217 -8.83 -7.96 -8.16
N PHE A 218 -10.02 -7.89 -8.75
CA PHE A 218 -11.11 -7.07 -8.23
C PHE A 218 -12.47 -7.73 -8.52
N LYS A 219 -13.35 -7.78 -7.51
CA LYS A 219 -14.69 -8.39 -7.60
C LYS A 219 -14.68 -9.80 -8.22
N GLY A 220 -13.70 -10.61 -7.84
CA GLY A 220 -13.54 -11.98 -8.32
C GLY A 220 -13.07 -12.12 -9.78
N ARG A 221 -12.64 -11.03 -10.41
CA ARG A 221 -12.08 -11.01 -11.77
C ARG A 221 -10.60 -10.66 -11.76
N PHE A 222 -9.83 -11.26 -12.66
CA PHE A 222 -8.40 -11.00 -12.85
C PHE A 222 -8.14 -10.08 -14.06
N PHE A 223 -7.20 -9.15 -13.91
CA PHE A 223 -6.82 -8.14 -14.90
C PHE A 223 -5.31 -8.12 -15.09
N LYS A 224 -4.86 -7.91 -16.33
CA LYS A 224 -3.43 -7.82 -16.64
C LYS A 224 -2.86 -6.44 -16.32
N THR A 225 -3.68 -5.40 -16.49
CA THR A 225 -3.25 -4.01 -16.30
C THR A 225 -4.26 -3.21 -15.50
N GLY A 226 -3.81 -2.10 -14.92
CA GLY A 226 -4.69 -1.13 -14.27
C GLY A 226 -5.70 -0.51 -15.24
N ASP A 227 -5.36 -0.39 -16.53
CA ASP A 227 -6.25 0.14 -17.55
C ASP A 227 -7.40 -0.83 -17.87
N GLU A 228 -7.12 -2.13 -18.01
CA GLU A 228 -8.16 -3.15 -18.17
C GLU A 228 -9.12 -3.14 -16.97
N LEU A 229 -8.57 -3.01 -15.75
CA LEU A 229 -9.38 -2.91 -14.53
C LEU A 229 -10.26 -1.65 -14.55
N ARG A 230 -9.68 -0.48 -14.87
CA ARG A 230 -10.40 0.80 -14.89
C ARG A 230 -11.47 0.83 -15.98
N GLN A 231 -11.24 0.19 -17.12
CA GLN A 231 -12.24 0.04 -18.17
C GLN A 231 -13.43 -0.81 -17.70
N ALA A 232 -13.16 -1.91 -16.99
CA ALA A 232 -14.21 -2.77 -16.44
C ALA A 232 -14.94 -2.15 -15.23
N PHE A 233 -14.23 -1.36 -14.44
CA PHE A 233 -14.74 -0.70 -13.23
C PHE A 233 -14.34 0.78 -13.20
N PRO A 234 -15.03 1.66 -13.96
CA PRO A 234 -14.69 3.08 -14.04
C PRO A 234 -14.79 3.83 -12.70
N SER A 235 -15.52 3.27 -11.73
CA SER A 235 -15.68 3.84 -10.39
C SER A 235 -14.56 3.47 -9.42
N ILE A 236 -13.54 2.71 -9.83
CA ILE A 236 -12.42 2.36 -8.96
C ILE A 236 -11.61 3.63 -8.63
N THR A 237 -11.41 3.87 -7.34
CA THR A 237 -10.75 5.10 -6.86
C THR A 237 -9.26 4.92 -6.57
N CYS A 238 -8.77 3.68 -6.48
CA CYS A 238 -7.35 3.41 -6.28
C CYS A 238 -6.57 3.35 -7.60
N ILE A 239 -5.29 3.73 -7.54
CA ILE A 239 -4.35 3.77 -8.66
C ILE A 239 -3.51 2.49 -8.67
N ILE A 240 -3.23 1.97 -9.87
CA ILE A 240 -2.36 0.82 -10.18
C ILE A 240 -1.27 1.28 -11.14
#